data_AF-A0A7W0Y1P0-F1
#
_entry.id   AF-A0A7W0Y1P0-F1
#
_cell.length_a   1.000
_cell.length_b   1.000
_cell.length_c   1.000
_cell.angle_alpha   90.00
_cell.angle_beta   90.00
_cell.angle_gamma   90.00
#
_symmetry.space_group_name_H-M   'P 1'
#
loop_
_entity.id
_entity.type
_entity.pdbx_description
1 polymer ?
#
loop_
_entity_poly.entity_id
_entity_poly.type
_entity_poly.pdbx_seq_one_letter_code
_entity_poly.pdbx_strand_id
1 'polypeptide(L)'
;MASDLDRVDKHRASAEWVAGLWRAEDAKLLKLDAESRFTTNAGGSKLRMTKPFVEYDSQRHRLLGLLNGSPIFAVEALTEGEVHDFREVGFQLTDNERDIAAAASALNQWHRAE
;
A
#
# COMPACT_ATOMS: atom_id res chain seq x y z
N MET A 1 -5.63 -18.82 -2.94
CA MET A 1 -4.28 -19.14 -2.46
C MET A 1 -3.90 -18.12 -1.39
N ALA A 2 -2.81 -18.35 -0.65
CA ALA A 2 -2.32 -17.36 0.31
C ALA A 2 -1.55 -16.25 -0.43
N SER A 3 -1.49 -15.06 0.16
CA SER A 3 -0.68 -13.94 -0.33
C SER A 3 0.82 -14.20 -0.13
N ASP A 4 1.63 -13.73 -1.09
CA ASP A 4 3.10 -13.78 -1.06
C ASP A 4 3.73 -12.52 -0.42
N LEU A 5 2.93 -11.64 0.18
CA LEU A 5 3.39 -10.39 0.77
C LEU A 5 4.15 -10.64 2.09
N ASP A 6 5.47 -10.51 2.04
CA ASP A 6 6.34 -10.62 3.23
C ASP A 6 6.27 -9.33 4.06
N ARG A 7 5.81 -9.45 5.33
CA ARG A 7 5.65 -8.33 6.27
C ARG A 7 6.97 -7.81 6.85
N VAL A 8 8.08 -8.51 6.59
CA VAL A 8 9.46 -8.11 6.93
C VAL A 8 9.65 -7.67 8.39
N ASP A 9 8.97 -8.37 9.32
CA ASP A 9 8.86 -7.98 10.73
C ASP A 9 10.20 -7.70 11.43
N LYS A 10 11.25 -8.47 11.08
CA LYS A 10 12.59 -8.32 11.68
C LYS A 10 13.30 -7.02 11.30
N HIS A 11 13.00 -6.47 10.12
CA HIS A 11 13.69 -5.29 9.58
C HIS A 11 12.83 -4.02 9.65
N ARG A 12 11.52 -4.16 9.82
CA ARG A 12 10.56 -3.06 9.79
C ARG A 12 10.79 -1.98 10.85
N ALA A 13 11.47 -2.31 11.96
CA ALA A 13 11.85 -1.36 13.00
C ALA A 13 13.07 -0.47 12.61
N SER A 14 13.81 -0.83 11.56
CA SER A 14 14.96 -0.05 11.09
C SER A 14 14.51 1.05 10.14
N ALA A 15 14.47 2.30 10.63
CA ALA A 15 14.08 3.46 9.84
C ALA A 15 14.96 3.66 8.59
N GLU A 16 16.27 3.46 8.72
CA GLU A 16 17.22 3.56 7.61
C GLU A 16 16.93 2.52 6.52
N TRP A 17 16.65 1.28 6.93
CA TRP A 17 16.35 0.20 6.00
C TRP A 17 15.06 0.46 5.23
N VAL A 18 14.00 0.90 5.92
CA VAL A 18 12.73 1.25 5.28
C VAL A 18 12.90 2.44 4.32
N ALA A 19 13.66 3.46 4.71
CA ALA A 19 13.98 4.59 3.84
C ALA A 19 14.80 4.15 2.60
N GLY A 20 15.66 3.14 2.74
CA GLY A 20 16.36 2.50 1.63
C GLY A 20 15.41 1.85 0.63
N LEU A 21 14.40 1.11 1.11
CA LEU A 21 13.38 0.48 0.27
C LEU A 21 12.55 1.49 -0.54
N TRP A 22 12.29 2.67 0.03
CA TRP A 22 11.55 3.73 -0.67
C TRP A 22 12.26 4.19 -1.96
N ARG A 23 13.59 4.10 -1.98
CA ARG A 23 14.42 4.50 -3.12
C ARG A 23 14.61 3.38 -4.17
N ALA A 24 14.11 2.18 -3.90
CA ALA A 24 14.22 1.06 -4.82
C ALA A 24 13.52 1.38 -6.16
N GLU A 25 14.10 0.95 -7.27
CA GLU A 25 13.58 1.29 -8.60
C GLU A 25 12.18 0.75 -8.86
N ASP A 26 11.86 -0.38 -8.21
CA ASP A 26 10.63 -1.14 -8.31
C ASP A 26 9.69 -0.91 -7.11
N ALA A 27 9.98 0.07 -6.26
CA ALA A 27 9.08 0.46 -5.18
C ALA A 27 7.72 0.90 -5.72
N LYS A 28 6.66 0.47 -5.04
CA LYS A 28 5.27 0.74 -5.40
C LYS A 28 4.56 1.42 -4.25
N LEU A 29 3.72 2.40 -4.58
CA LEU A 29 2.95 3.21 -3.64
C LEU A 29 1.47 3.10 -3.99
N LEU A 30 0.68 2.57 -3.05
CA LEU A 30 -0.77 2.62 -3.08
C LEU A 30 -1.25 3.90 -2.39
N LYS A 31 -2.13 4.66 -3.04
CA LYS A 31 -2.76 5.82 -2.42
C LYS A 31 -4.12 5.42 -1.84
N LEU A 32 -4.41 5.95 -0.66
CA LEU A 32 -5.70 5.86 -0.01
C LEU A 32 -6.26 7.27 0.19
N ASP A 33 -7.59 7.39 0.16
CA ASP A 33 -8.26 8.63 0.52
C ASP A 33 -8.59 8.69 2.02
N ALA A 34 -9.23 9.78 2.43
CA ALA A 34 -9.66 10.01 3.81
C ALA A 34 -10.73 9.02 4.30
N GLU A 35 -11.31 8.17 3.45
CA GLU A 35 -12.21 7.09 3.85
C GLU A 35 -11.50 5.72 3.87
N SER A 36 -10.20 5.65 3.61
CA SER A 36 -9.41 4.42 3.42
C SER A 36 -9.82 3.59 2.20
N ARG A 37 -10.42 4.23 1.19
CA ARG A 37 -10.59 3.67 -0.15
C ARG A 37 -9.27 3.79 -0.90
N PHE A 38 -8.97 2.83 -1.75
CA PHE A 38 -7.67 2.74 -2.44
C PHE A 38 -7.81 2.95 -3.94
N THR A 39 -6.77 3.49 -4.56
CA THR A 39 -6.77 3.74 -6.01
C THR A 39 -6.73 2.46 -6.83
N THR A 40 -7.61 2.35 -7.83
CA THR A 40 -7.67 1.21 -8.76
C THR A 40 -7.58 1.64 -10.22
N ASN A 41 -7.50 0.67 -11.13
CA ASN A 41 -7.85 0.93 -12.53
C ASN A 41 -9.37 1.18 -12.67
N ALA A 42 -9.77 1.64 -13.85
CA ALA A 42 -11.18 1.75 -14.21
C ALA A 42 -11.89 0.39 -14.02
N GLY A 43 -12.99 0.38 -13.27
CA GLY A 43 -13.76 -0.82 -12.98
C GLY A 43 -13.22 -1.69 -11.84
N GLY A 44 -12.13 -1.31 -11.18
CA GLY A 44 -11.74 -1.89 -9.89
C GLY A 44 -11.08 -3.27 -9.93
N SER A 45 -10.72 -3.77 -11.11
CA SER A 45 -10.13 -5.11 -11.28
C SER A 45 -8.66 -5.21 -10.86
N LYS A 46 -7.99 -4.08 -10.63
CA LYS A 46 -6.58 -4.03 -10.26
C LYS A 46 -6.26 -2.84 -9.37
N LEU A 47 -5.35 -3.01 -8.40
CA LEU A 47 -4.80 -1.88 -7.66
C LEU A 47 -3.95 -1.00 -8.59
N ARG A 48 -4.14 0.31 -8.48
CA ARG A 48 -3.32 1.29 -9.19
C ARG A 48 -2.27 1.83 -8.23
N MET A 49 -1.07 1.27 -8.34
CA MET A 49 0.10 1.70 -7.58
C MET A 49 1.04 2.50 -8.49
N THR A 50 1.66 3.53 -7.93
CA THR A 50 2.64 4.38 -8.64
C THR A 50 4.03 4.21 -8.05
N LYS A 51 5.07 4.63 -8.77
CA LYS A 51 6.40 4.73 -8.16
C LYS A 51 6.41 5.88 -7.13
N PRO A 52 7.01 5.69 -5.95
CA PRO A 52 7.32 6.80 -5.05
C PRO A 52 8.15 7.88 -5.76
N PHE A 53 7.77 9.15 -5.61
CA PHE A 53 8.41 10.28 -6.31
C PHE A 53 8.81 11.44 -5.40
N VAL A 54 8.43 11.40 -4.12
CA VAL A 54 8.76 12.42 -3.11
C VAL A 54 9.79 11.87 -2.11
N GLU A 55 10.32 12.75 -1.25
CA GLU A 55 11.14 12.32 -0.12
C GLU A 55 10.36 11.40 0.82
N TYR A 56 11.06 10.44 1.42
CA TYR A 56 10.45 9.49 2.34
C TYR A 56 10.10 10.17 3.67
N ASP A 57 8.80 10.27 3.97
CA ASP A 57 8.26 10.63 5.28
C ASP A 57 7.80 9.38 6.05
N SER A 58 8.50 9.01 7.13
CA SER A 58 8.15 7.85 7.95
C SER A 58 6.85 8.02 8.73
N GLN A 59 6.28 9.22 8.81
CA GLN A 59 4.98 9.52 9.44
C GLN A 59 3.81 9.45 8.45
N ARG A 60 4.08 9.34 7.14
CA ARG A 60 3.03 9.21 6.11
C ARG A 60 3.16 7.98 5.24
N HIS A 61 4.38 7.58 4.90
CA HIS A 61 4.66 6.48 3.99
C HIS A 61 4.85 5.18 4.76
N ARG A 62 3.83 4.33 4.71
CA ARG A 62 3.76 3.08 5.47
C ARG A 62 4.21 1.93 4.60
N LEU A 63 5.30 1.27 4.99
CA LEU A 63 5.69 0.00 4.36
C LEU A 63 4.65 -1.07 4.71
N LEU A 64 4.09 -1.75 3.70
CA LEU A 64 3.18 -2.88 3.87
C LEU A 64 3.91 -4.22 3.87
N GLY A 65 5.01 -4.29 3.12
CA GLY A 65 5.82 -5.50 2.95
C GLY A 65 6.58 -5.50 1.63
N LEU A 66 7.17 -6.66 1.30
CA LEU A 66 7.78 -6.95 0.02
C LEU A 66 6.92 -7.96 -0.75
N LEU A 67 6.62 -7.68 -2.00
CA LEU A 67 5.96 -8.63 -2.90
C LEU A 67 6.93 -9.01 -4.02
N ASN A 68 7.38 -10.26 -4.05
CA ASN A 68 8.41 -10.74 -4.99
C ASN A 68 9.69 -9.87 -4.95
N GLY A 69 10.08 -9.41 -3.76
CA GLY A 69 11.22 -8.51 -3.53
C GLY A 69 10.92 -7.02 -3.71
N SER A 70 9.85 -6.65 -4.42
CA SER A 70 9.47 -5.24 -4.62
C SER A 70 8.79 -4.65 -3.39
N PRO A 71 9.24 -3.50 -2.88
CA PRO A 71 8.64 -2.91 -1.69
C PRO A 71 7.31 -2.22 -2.01
N ILE A 72 6.30 -2.53 -1.20
CA ILE A 72 4.95 -1.98 -1.33
C ILE A 72 4.68 -1.04 -0.16
N PHE A 73 4.38 0.21 -0.47
CA PHE A 73 4.02 1.26 0.47
C PHE A 73 2.57 1.70 0.30
N ALA A 74 2.01 2.28 1.36
CA ALA A 74 0.73 2.96 1.37
C ALA A 74 0.88 4.39 1.89
N VAL A 75 0.02 5.29 1.41
CA VAL A 75 -0.08 6.67 1.91
C VAL A 75 -1.51 7.18 1.81
N GLU A 76 -1.97 7.92 2.82
CA GLU A 76 -3.18 8.74 2.71
C GLU A 76 -2.86 10.02 1.93
N ALA A 77 -3.57 10.26 0.83
CA ALA A 77 -3.36 11.42 -0.02
C ALA A 77 -4.62 11.76 -0.82
N LEU A 78 -4.65 12.96 -1.39
CA LEU A 78 -5.64 13.27 -2.43
C LEU A 78 -5.44 12.30 -3.60
N THR A 79 -6.50 11.57 -3.92
CA THR A 79 -6.53 10.59 -5.00
C THR A 79 -7.07 11.21 -6.27
N GLU A 80 -6.41 10.98 -7.39
CA GLU A 80 -6.93 11.29 -8.72
C GLU A 80 -7.53 10.01 -9.32
N GLY A 81 -8.61 10.07 -10.10
CA GLY A 81 -9.22 8.89 -10.72
C GLY A 81 -10.02 8.00 -9.76
N GLU A 82 -10.31 6.77 -10.17
CA GLU A 82 -11.19 5.87 -9.39
C GLU A 82 -10.54 5.36 -8.10
N VAL A 83 -11.34 5.38 -7.04
CA VAL A 83 -11.09 4.78 -5.73
C VAL A 83 -12.25 3.88 -5.38
N HIS A 84 -11.94 2.76 -4.75
CA HIS A 84 -12.94 1.78 -4.29
C HIS A 84 -12.55 1.30 -2.90
N ASP A 85 -13.54 0.87 -2.13
CA ASP A 85 -13.32 0.16 -0.88
C ASP A 85 -13.17 -1.35 -1.09
N PHE A 86 -12.74 -2.05 -0.04
CA PHE A 86 -12.51 -3.48 -0.09
C PHE A 86 -13.79 -4.29 -0.36
N ARG A 87 -14.96 -3.83 0.10
CA ARG A 87 -16.24 -4.50 -0.11
C ARG A 87 -16.71 -4.37 -1.56
N GLU A 88 -16.44 -3.24 -2.19
CA GLU A 88 -16.84 -2.96 -3.57
C GLU A 88 -16.09 -3.83 -4.59
N VAL A 89 -14.77 -4.00 -4.41
CA VAL A 89 -13.93 -4.60 -5.47
C VAL A 89 -13.04 -5.75 -5.01
N GLY A 90 -13.01 -6.08 -3.72
CA GLY A 90 -12.11 -7.09 -3.16
C GLY A 90 -12.21 -8.46 -3.85
N PHE A 91 -13.40 -8.85 -4.29
CA PHE A 91 -13.62 -10.12 -5.00
C PHE A 91 -13.01 -10.18 -6.41
N GLN A 92 -12.68 -9.03 -7.00
CA GLN A 92 -12.06 -8.93 -8.33
C GLN A 92 -10.53 -8.94 -8.25
N LEU A 93 -9.97 -8.58 -7.10
CA LEU A 93 -8.54 -8.47 -6.87
C LEU A 93 -7.88 -9.84 -6.74
N THR A 94 -6.62 -9.91 -7.18
CA THR A 94 -5.76 -11.08 -6.92
C THR A 94 -5.53 -11.27 -5.41
N ASP A 95 -5.09 -12.47 -4.99
CA ASP A 95 -4.85 -12.74 -3.56
C ASP A 95 -3.82 -11.75 -2.96
N ASN A 96 -2.75 -11.43 -3.72
CA ASN A 96 -1.74 -10.45 -3.32
C ASN A 96 -2.32 -9.03 -3.22
N GLU A 97 -3.14 -8.62 -4.18
CA GLU A 97 -3.77 -7.30 -4.15
C GLU A 97 -4.80 -7.16 -3.03
N ARG A 98 -5.57 -8.22 -2.73
CA ARG A 98 -6.47 -8.23 -1.58
C ARG A 98 -5.69 -8.04 -0.28
N ASP A 99 -4.58 -8.72 -0.11
CA ASP A 99 -3.77 -8.61 1.12
C ASP A 99 -3.09 -7.23 1.25
N ILE A 100 -2.65 -6.65 0.12
CA ILE A 100 -2.17 -5.26 0.06
C ILE A 100 -3.28 -4.29 0.47
N ALA A 101 -4.46 -4.40 -0.15
CA ALA A 101 -5.60 -3.52 0.10
C ALA A 101 -6.08 -3.60 1.56
N ALA A 102 -6.24 -4.82 2.08
CA ALA A 102 -6.65 -5.05 3.46
C ALA A 102 -5.64 -4.46 4.45
N ALA A 103 -4.34 -4.70 4.26
CA ALA A 103 -3.31 -4.16 5.14
C ALA A 103 -3.21 -2.64 5.07
N ALA A 104 -3.34 -2.06 3.87
CA ALA A 104 -3.30 -0.62 3.68
C ALA A 104 -4.48 0.08 4.39
N SER A 105 -5.71 -0.40 4.16
CA SER A 105 -6.90 0.17 4.80
C SER A 105 -6.87 -0.02 6.32
N ALA A 106 -6.40 -1.17 6.83
CA ALA A 106 -6.28 -1.42 8.26
C ALA A 106 -5.26 -0.50 8.94
N LEU A 107 -4.06 -0.36 8.36
CA LEU A 107 -3.03 0.54 8.91
C LEU A 107 -3.46 1.99 8.86
N ASN A 108 -4.12 2.42 7.77
CA ASN A 108 -4.61 3.78 7.67
C ASN A 108 -5.67 4.07 8.76
N GLN A 109 -6.62 3.17 8.93
CA GLN A 109 -7.64 3.27 9.99
C GLN A 109 -7.04 3.30 11.39
N TRP A 110 -6.05 2.45 11.65
CA TRP A 110 -5.39 2.41 12.95
C TRP A 110 -4.71 3.76 13.27
N HIS A 111 -3.93 4.32 12.34
CA HIS A 111 -3.27 5.61 12.55
C HIS A 111 -4.22 6.79 12.68
N ARG A 112 -5.43 6.73 12.12
CA ARG A 112 -6.46 7.76 12.34
C ARG A 112 -7.10 7.68 13.72
N ALA A 113 -7.03 6.53 14.37
CA ALA A 113 -7.58 6.30 15.70
C ALA A 113 -6.56 6.56 16.82
N GLU A 114 -5.29 6.78 16.47
CA GLU A 114 -4.23 7.26 17.38
C GLU A 114 -4.33 8.78 17.62
#